data_AF-A0A0G0MS17-F1
#
_entry.id   AF-A0A0G0MS17-F1
#
_cell.length_a   1.000
_cell.length_b   1.000
_cell.length_c   1.000
_cell.angle_alpha   90.00
_cell.angle_beta   90.00
_cell.angle_gamma   90.00
#
_symmetry.space_group_name_H-M   'P 1'
#
loop_
_entity.id
_entity.type
_entity.pdbx_description
1 polymer ?
#
loop_
_entity_poly.entity_id
_entity_poly.type
_entity_poly.pdbx_seq_one_letter_code
_entity_poly.pdbx_strand_id
1 'polypeptide(L)'
;MGKIMLQLVDHADGIRCDMAMLVNPSTFLRTWGWALTDQQKDFLCHNPFWEKQLKLVKAKADSLGKRFDIAGEIYWDKEELGKIFDGMYDNYLYQQFLEVSSGKNPQKLREHIKYLVKRQNNGQPYRSWLYVENHDEERGLKKFGGLSKTFAVLAGIIPDSVFMVNQGQEKGSRIRPPMQIGRFPKERVDSSVSKFYKTLFDLKNSRLFQQGDWDMATIYTENPNIIALEVRSPDKKICSVVCVNSGNYKAQCSVPEITANKDASVISLTDPSNIKVDAIRQQGLFIELKPGEVQVVFFSVDGKEFKAPISKRRNLFSFN
;
A
#
# COMPACT_ATOMS: atom_id res chain seq x y z
N MET A 1 -9.70 27.55 -12.87
CA MET A 1 -8.96 26.42 -12.25
C MET A 1 -7.51 26.35 -12.72
N GLY A 2 -7.22 26.35 -14.03
CA GLY A 2 -5.84 26.20 -14.54
C GLY A 2 -4.80 27.21 -14.01
N LYS A 3 -5.13 28.50 -13.96
CA LYS A 3 -4.25 29.54 -13.38
C LYS A 3 -3.87 29.26 -11.93
N ILE A 4 -4.82 28.76 -11.13
CA ILE A 4 -4.59 28.41 -9.72
C ILE A 4 -3.65 27.22 -9.62
N MET A 5 -3.83 26.19 -10.45
CA MET A 5 -2.93 25.03 -10.47
C MET A 5 -1.48 25.44 -10.78
N LEU A 6 -1.28 26.38 -11.71
CA LEU A 6 0.05 26.93 -11.99
C LEU A 6 0.62 27.68 -10.79
N GLN A 7 -0.18 28.47 -10.07
CA GLN A 7 0.27 29.16 -8.86
C GLN A 7 0.65 28.17 -7.74
N LEU A 8 -0.05 27.04 -7.62
CA LEU A 8 0.27 26.02 -6.62
C LEU A 8 1.66 25.41 -6.81
N VAL A 9 2.20 25.39 -8.04
CA VAL A 9 3.56 24.90 -8.31
C VAL A 9 4.62 25.68 -7.52
N ASP A 10 4.39 26.98 -7.30
CA ASP A 10 5.31 27.84 -6.56
C ASP A 10 5.32 27.55 -5.05
N HIS A 11 4.30 26.84 -4.55
CA HIS A 11 4.02 26.71 -3.11
C HIS A 11 3.91 25.26 -2.60
N ALA A 12 3.85 24.28 -3.50
CA ALA A 12 3.62 22.87 -3.14
C ALA A 12 4.51 21.92 -3.94
N ASP A 13 4.71 20.70 -3.43
CA ASP A 13 5.46 19.63 -4.11
C ASP A 13 4.56 18.71 -4.95
N GLY A 14 3.27 18.99 -4.96
CA GLY A 14 2.29 18.22 -5.70
C GLY A 14 0.87 18.65 -5.42
N ILE A 15 -0.06 18.03 -6.13
CA ILE A 15 -1.50 18.21 -5.94
C ILE A 15 -2.21 16.86 -5.94
N ARG A 16 -3.23 16.75 -5.10
CA ARG A 16 -4.23 15.68 -5.18
C ARG A 16 -5.53 16.28 -5.70
N CYS A 17 -5.98 15.82 -6.85
CA CYS A 17 -7.23 16.22 -7.47
C CYS A 17 -8.37 15.34 -6.95
N ASP A 18 -9.29 15.94 -6.21
CA ASP A 18 -10.54 15.32 -5.75
C ASP A 18 -11.45 15.00 -6.92
N MET A 19 -12.10 13.83 -6.91
CA MET A 19 -13.06 13.39 -7.91
C MET A 19 -12.67 13.73 -9.36
N ALA A 20 -11.40 13.49 -9.71
CA ALA A 20 -10.79 14.06 -10.91
C ALA A 20 -11.48 13.57 -12.20
N MET A 21 -12.07 12.38 -12.17
CA MET A 21 -12.80 11.80 -13.30
C MET A 21 -14.03 12.62 -13.73
N LEU A 22 -14.61 13.44 -12.85
CA LEU A 22 -15.82 14.22 -13.17
C LEU A 22 -15.59 15.29 -14.23
N VAL A 23 -14.35 15.76 -14.38
CA VAL A 23 -13.97 16.77 -15.38
C VAL A 23 -13.48 16.11 -16.69
N ASN A 24 -13.40 14.77 -16.73
CA ASN A 24 -13.09 14.05 -17.96
C ASN A 24 -14.22 14.25 -18.98
N PRO A 25 -13.96 14.62 -20.26
CA PRO A 25 -15.02 14.95 -21.21
C PRO A 25 -16.08 13.87 -21.36
N SER A 26 -15.69 12.59 -21.45
CA SER A 26 -16.62 11.47 -21.59
C SER A 26 -17.59 11.36 -20.42
N THR A 27 -17.08 11.49 -19.19
CA THR A 27 -17.87 11.47 -17.96
C THR A 27 -18.75 12.72 -17.86
N PHE A 28 -18.20 13.90 -18.12
CA PHE A 28 -18.94 15.16 -18.03
C PHE A 28 -20.11 15.20 -19.03
N LEU A 29 -19.88 14.82 -20.29
CA LEU A 29 -20.90 14.80 -21.33
C LEU A 29 -21.99 13.75 -21.06
N ARG A 30 -21.62 12.59 -20.54
CA ARG A 30 -22.60 11.57 -20.13
C ARG A 30 -23.56 12.08 -19.05
N THR A 31 -23.07 12.90 -18.12
CA THR A 31 -23.88 13.41 -17.00
C THR A 31 -24.63 14.70 -17.33
N TRP A 32 -23.96 15.65 -17.99
CA TRP A 32 -24.45 17.02 -18.16
C TRP A 32 -24.67 17.41 -19.62
N GLY A 33 -24.41 16.53 -20.58
CA GLY A 33 -24.50 16.85 -22.01
C GLY A 33 -25.88 17.34 -22.45
N TRP A 34 -26.95 16.93 -21.77
CA TRP A 34 -28.32 17.41 -22.03
C TRP A 34 -28.51 18.90 -21.75
N ALA A 35 -27.67 19.51 -20.92
CA ALA A 35 -27.73 20.93 -20.57
C ALA A 35 -26.82 21.80 -21.46
N LEU A 36 -26.12 21.20 -22.43
CA LEU A 36 -25.15 21.87 -23.29
C LEU A 36 -25.63 21.98 -24.73
N THR A 37 -25.23 23.06 -25.41
CA THR A 37 -25.37 23.18 -26.86
C THR A 37 -24.38 22.25 -27.58
N ASP A 38 -24.63 21.92 -28.84
CA ASP A 38 -23.73 21.05 -29.60
C ASP A 38 -22.34 21.68 -29.78
N GLN A 39 -22.26 23.02 -29.89
CA GLN A 39 -20.99 23.74 -29.89
C GLN A 39 -20.20 23.56 -28.58
N GLN A 40 -20.89 23.58 -27.43
CA GLN A 40 -20.24 23.37 -26.13
C GLN A 40 -19.77 21.91 -25.97
N LYS A 41 -20.55 20.95 -26.46
CA LYS A 41 -20.15 19.53 -26.45
C LYS A 41 -18.90 19.31 -27.31
N ASP A 42 -18.90 19.86 -28.52
CA ASP A 42 -17.76 19.78 -29.45
C ASP A 42 -16.50 20.41 -28.83
N PHE A 43 -16.66 21.58 -28.19
CA PHE A 43 -15.55 22.24 -27.50
C PHE A 43 -14.93 21.34 -26.42
N LEU A 44 -15.74 20.68 -25.59
CA LEU A 44 -15.23 19.81 -24.52
C LEU A 44 -14.45 18.60 -25.06
N CYS A 45 -14.91 17.99 -26.15
CA CYS A 45 -14.22 16.87 -26.79
C CYS A 45 -12.83 17.26 -27.31
N HIS A 46 -12.68 18.47 -27.86
CA HIS A 46 -11.41 18.96 -28.41
C HIS A 46 -10.53 19.70 -27.37
N ASN A 47 -11.03 19.89 -26.15
CA ASN A 47 -10.34 20.61 -25.08
C ASN A 47 -10.34 19.82 -23.76
N PRO A 48 -9.75 18.60 -23.72
CA PRO A 48 -9.65 17.82 -22.49
C PRO A 48 -8.85 18.59 -21.44
N PHE A 49 -9.52 18.94 -20.33
CA PHE A 49 -8.97 19.81 -19.30
C PHE A 49 -7.68 19.25 -18.69
N TRP A 50 -7.70 17.99 -18.25
CA TRP A 50 -6.54 17.38 -17.58
C TRP A 50 -5.33 17.27 -18.49
N GLU A 51 -5.51 16.80 -19.71
CA GLU A 51 -4.41 16.62 -20.65
C GLU A 51 -3.69 17.95 -20.94
N LYS A 52 -4.44 19.02 -21.17
CA LYS A 52 -3.87 20.35 -21.43
C LYS A 52 -3.26 20.93 -20.16
N GLN A 53 -3.98 20.90 -19.05
CA GLN A 53 -3.59 21.60 -17.84
C GLN A 53 -2.43 20.94 -17.11
N LEU A 54 -2.39 19.60 -17.03
CA LEU A 54 -1.32 18.89 -16.34
C LEU A 54 0.02 18.99 -17.09
N LYS A 55 0.00 19.04 -18.43
CA LYS A 55 1.20 19.35 -19.23
C LYS A 55 1.79 20.72 -18.86
N LEU A 56 0.95 21.75 -18.72
CA LEU A 56 1.40 23.09 -18.31
C LEU A 56 1.94 23.12 -16.88
N VAL A 57 1.30 22.40 -15.95
CA VAL A 57 1.75 22.28 -14.56
C VAL A 57 3.13 21.62 -14.49
N LYS A 58 3.32 20.50 -15.20
CA LYS A 58 4.61 19.80 -15.28
C LYS A 58 5.69 20.67 -15.90
N ALA A 59 5.41 21.32 -17.03
CA ALA A 59 6.37 22.21 -17.69
C ALA A 59 6.83 23.36 -16.77
N LYS A 60 5.91 23.94 -15.99
CA LYS A 60 6.26 24.96 -14.99
C LYS A 60 7.14 24.38 -13.89
N ALA A 61 6.81 23.21 -13.34
CA ALA A 61 7.61 22.56 -12.32
C ALA A 61 9.03 22.25 -12.82
N ASP A 62 9.14 21.75 -14.06
CA ASP A 62 10.40 21.47 -14.73
C ASP A 62 11.23 22.75 -14.92
N SER A 63 10.60 23.88 -15.30
CA SER A 63 11.31 25.17 -15.42
C SER A 63 11.88 25.69 -14.09
N LEU A 64 11.35 25.20 -12.96
CA LEU A 64 11.84 25.50 -11.61
C LEU A 64 12.81 24.43 -11.09
N GLY A 65 13.17 23.43 -11.91
CA GLY A 65 14.03 22.31 -11.49
C GLY A 65 13.40 21.45 -10.39
N LYS A 66 12.07 21.41 -10.32
CA LYS A 66 11.32 20.84 -9.20
C LYS A 66 10.54 19.61 -9.64
N ARG A 67 10.67 18.52 -8.87
CA ARG A 67 9.72 17.39 -8.97
C ARG A 67 8.36 17.81 -8.42
N PHE A 68 7.31 17.56 -9.19
CA PHE A 68 5.93 17.86 -8.80
C PHE A 68 5.02 16.66 -9.04
N ASP A 69 4.50 16.05 -7.98
CA ASP A 69 3.67 14.84 -8.06
C ASP A 69 2.18 15.21 -8.19
N ILE A 70 1.48 14.57 -9.13
CA ILE A 70 0.06 14.83 -9.44
C ILE A 70 -0.72 13.54 -9.22
N ALA A 71 -1.60 13.53 -8.23
CA ALA A 71 -2.43 12.38 -7.91
C ALA A 71 -3.92 12.66 -8.12
N GLY A 72 -4.67 11.63 -8.50
CA GLY A 72 -6.10 11.72 -8.72
C GLY A 72 -6.87 10.74 -7.85
N GLU A 73 -7.94 11.23 -7.22
CA GLU A 73 -9.03 10.36 -6.78
C GLU A 73 -9.89 10.01 -8.00
N ILE A 74 -9.65 8.81 -8.55
CA ILE A 74 -10.23 8.37 -9.82
C ILE A 74 -10.80 6.96 -9.64
N TYR A 75 -12.12 6.82 -9.79
CA TYR A 75 -12.84 5.55 -9.58
C TYR A 75 -13.21 4.83 -10.88
N TRP A 76 -13.38 5.56 -11.98
CA TRP A 76 -13.57 5.05 -13.35
C TRP A 76 -12.71 5.83 -14.35
N ASP A 77 -12.71 5.46 -15.63
CA ASP A 77 -11.83 6.02 -16.68
C ASP A 77 -10.33 5.90 -16.34
N LYS A 78 -9.96 4.89 -15.53
CA LYS A 78 -8.62 4.75 -14.96
C LYS A 78 -7.52 4.56 -16.01
N GLU A 79 -7.85 3.89 -17.11
CA GLU A 79 -6.89 3.63 -18.19
C GLU A 79 -6.53 4.90 -18.97
N GLU A 80 -7.49 5.78 -19.17
CA GLU A 80 -7.29 7.06 -19.87
C GLU A 80 -6.55 8.03 -18.96
N LEU A 81 -7.10 8.31 -17.78
CA LEU A 81 -6.55 9.30 -16.85
C LEU A 81 -5.23 8.83 -16.24
N GLY A 82 -5.04 7.52 -16.08
CA GLY A 82 -3.79 6.95 -15.57
C GLY A 82 -2.57 7.27 -16.43
N LYS A 83 -2.73 7.62 -17.71
CA LYS A 83 -1.63 8.04 -18.60
C LYS A 83 -1.11 9.45 -18.27
N ILE A 84 -1.86 10.23 -17.48
CA ILE A 84 -1.62 11.66 -17.27
C ILE A 84 -1.33 11.98 -15.79
N PHE A 85 -1.84 11.15 -14.87
CA PHE A 85 -1.59 11.29 -13.43
C PHE A 85 -0.40 10.41 -12.97
N ASP A 86 0.42 10.91 -12.05
CA ASP A 86 1.55 10.16 -11.48
C ASP A 86 1.09 9.12 -10.43
N GLY A 87 -0.11 9.29 -9.89
CA GLY A 87 -0.67 8.37 -8.92
C GLY A 87 -2.19 8.42 -8.81
N MET A 88 -2.77 7.30 -8.41
CA MET A 88 -4.22 7.14 -8.33
C MET A 88 -4.65 6.33 -7.12
N TYR A 89 -5.80 6.68 -6.56
CA TYR A 89 -6.37 5.95 -5.43
C TYR A 89 -6.76 4.53 -5.86
N ASP A 90 -6.31 3.55 -5.08
CA ASP A 90 -6.66 2.15 -5.30
C ASP A 90 -7.88 1.75 -4.47
N ASN A 91 -9.05 2.27 -4.86
CA ASN A 91 -10.31 1.86 -4.24
C ASN A 91 -10.57 0.36 -4.38
N TYR A 92 -10.04 -0.30 -5.43
CA TYR A 92 -10.28 -1.72 -5.62
C TYR A 92 -9.65 -2.54 -4.48
N LEU A 93 -8.42 -2.23 -4.06
CA LEU A 93 -7.80 -2.86 -2.90
C LEU A 93 -8.65 -2.67 -1.62
N TYR A 94 -9.11 -1.45 -1.36
CA TYR A 94 -9.96 -1.16 -0.20
C TYR A 94 -11.28 -1.93 -0.24
N GLN A 95 -11.94 -2.02 -1.40
CA GLN A 95 -13.13 -2.86 -1.57
C GLN A 95 -12.82 -4.34 -1.29
N GLN A 96 -11.64 -4.86 -1.68
CA GLN A 96 -11.28 -6.23 -1.34
C GLN A 96 -11.05 -6.42 0.17
N PHE A 97 -10.54 -5.42 0.89
CA PHE A 97 -10.48 -5.45 2.36
C PHE A 97 -11.87 -5.53 2.99
N LEU A 98 -12.85 -4.77 2.47
CA LEU A 98 -14.25 -4.85 2.91
C LEU A 98 -14.81 -6.26 2.70
N GLU A 99 -14.60 -6.84 1.52
CA GLU A 99 -15.12 -8.16 1.18
C GLU A 99 -14.54 -9.27 2.08
N VAL A 100 -13.22 -9.27 2.26
CA VAL A 100 -12.54 -10.24 3.12
C VAL A 100 -12.94 -10.06 4.59
N SER A 101 -13.05 -8.82 5.07
CA SER A 101 -13.51 -8.56 6.46
C SER A 101 -14.94 -9.03 6.71
N SER A 102 -15.76 -9.10 5.65
CA SER A 102 -17.13 -9.62 5.69
C SER A 102 -17.21 -11.16 5.57
N GLY A 103 -16.05 -11.84 5.56
CA GLY A 103 -15.95 -13.30 5.51
C GLY A 103 -15.90 -13.89 4.10
N LYS A 104 -15.78 -13.09 3.05
CA LYS A 104 -15.59 -13.62 1.68
C LYS A 104 -14.19 -14.17 1.48
N ASN A 105 -14.07 -15.09 0.51
CA ASN A 105 -12.79 -15.68 0.12
C ASN A 105 -11.79 -14.59 -0.35
N PRO A 106 -10.53 -14.61 0.14
CA PRO A 106 -9.50 -13.62 -0.18
C PRO A 106 -8.84 -13.81 -1.56
N GLN A 107 -9.37 -14.64 -2.45
CA GLN A 107 -8.79 -14.88 -3.78
C GLN A 107 -8.59 -13.58 -4.57
N LYS A 108 -9.62 -12.73 -4.67
CA LYS A 108 -9.52 -11.45 -5.40
C LYS A 108 -8.53 -10.48 -4.73
N LEU A 109 -8.46 -10.49 -3.41
CA LEU A 109 -7.46 -9.73 -2.66
C LEU A 109 -6.04 -10.22 -3.04
N ARG A 110 -5.81 -11.53 -3.03
CA ARG A 110 -4.52 -12.13 -3.40
C ARG A 110 -4.13 -11.82 -4.83
N GLU A 111 -5.07 -11.92 -5.77
CA GLU A 111 -4.86 -11.59 -7.19
C GLU A 111 -4.47 -10.12 -7.36
N HIS A 112 -5.14 -9.21 -6.66
CA HIS A 112 -4.81 -7.79 -6.70
C HIS A 112 -3.45 -7.47 -6.07
N ILE A 113 -3.14 -8.09 -4.93
CA ILE A 113 -1.83 -7.95 -4.29
C ILE A 113 -0.72 -8.44 -5.24
N LYS A 114 -0.93 -9.58 -5.92
CA LYS A 114 0.01 -10.08 -6.93
C LYS A 114 0.16 -9.10 -8.11
N TYR A 115 -0.94 -8.52 -8.58
CA TYR A 115 -0.91 -7.49 -9.61
C TYR A 115 -0.09 -6.26 -9.18
N LEU A 116 -0.29 -5.79 -7.95
CA LEU A 116 0.41 -4.65 -7.38
C LEU A 116 1.91 -4.92 -7.19
N VAL A 117 2.27 -6.09 -6.69
CA VAL A 117 3.68 -6.50 -6.51
C VAL A 117 4.41 -6.61 -7.85
N LYS A 118 3.76 -7.15 -8.89
CA LYS A 118 4.36 -7.27 -10.23
C LYS A 118 4.24 -6.00 -11.08
N ARG A 119 3.79 -4.88 -10.51
CA ARG A 119 3.49 -3.64 -11.25
C ARG A 119 4.65 -3.15 -12.11
N GLN A 120 5.88 -3.11 -11.58
CA GLN A 120 7.04 -2.62 -12.35
C GLN A 120 7.18 -3.32 -13.71
N ASN A 121 6.76 -4.59 -13.79
CA ASN A 121 6.84 -5.41 -15.00
C ASN A 121 5.63 -5.26 -15.92
N ASN A 122 4.54 -4.63 -15.46
CA ASN A 122 3.26 -4.55 -16.16
C ASN A 122 3.09 -3.25 -16.95
N GLY A 123 4.10 -2.35 -16.96
CA GLY A 123 4.11 -1.13 -17.78
C GLY A 123 3.08 -0.07 -17.39
N GLN A 124 2.52 -0.12 -16.17
CA GLN A 124 1.53 0.84 -15.71
C GLN A 124 2.19 2.22 -15.46
N PRO A 125 1.65 3.32 -16.03
CA PRO A 125 2.31 4.64 -15.99
C PRO A 125 2.13 5.39 -14.67
N TYR A 126 1.40 4.84 -13.69
CA TYR A 126 1.07 5.52 -12.43
C TYR A 126 1.25 4.62 -11.20
N ARG A 127 1.48 5.26 -10.05
CA ARG A 127 1.57 4.59 -8.75
C ARG A 127 0.19 4.41 -8.11
N SER A 128 -0.09 3.28 -7.47
CA SER A 128 -1.26 3.17 -6.59
C SER A 128 -1.02 3.94 -5.30
N TRP A 129 -2.04 4.67 -4.89
CA TRP A 129 -2.19 5.26 -3.58
C TRP A 129 -3.08 4.32 -2.77
N LEU A 130 -2.44 3.55 -1.89
CA LEU A 130 -3.03 2.47 -1.11
C LEU A 130 -3.38 3.00 0.28
N TYR A 131 -4.51 2.59 0.82
CA TYR A 131 -4.98 3.02 2.12
C TYR A 131 -5.80 1.91 2.80
N VAL A 132 -5.87 1.99 4.12
CA VAL A 132 -6.82 1.20 4.94
C VAL A 132 -8.01 2.07 5.33
N GLU A 133 -7.78 3.35 5.52
CA GLU A 133 -8.81 4.36 5.75
C GLU A 133 -8.34 5.67 5.11
N ASN A 134 -9.30 6.50 4.71
CA ASN A 134 -9.08 7.88 4.33
C ASN A 134 -10.10 8.74 5.09
N HIS A 135 -10.36 9.95 4.63
CA HIS A 135 -11.29 10.86 5.30
C HIS A 135 -12.78 10.52 5.08
N ASP A 136 -13.11 9.87 3.97
CA ASP A 136 -14.48 9.45 3.65
C ASP A 136 -14.84 8.11 4.32
N GLU A 137 -13.85 7.23 4.45
CA GLU A 137 -14.02 5.89 4.97
C GLU A 137 -14.06 5.83 6.51
N GLU A 138 -14.81 4.86 7.05
CA GLU A 138 -14.78 4.56 8.49
C GLU A 138 -13.36 4.25 8.98
N ARG A 139 -13.08 4.57 10.26
CA ARG A 139 -11.81 4.22 10.90
C ARG A 139 -11.55 2.72 10.77
N GLY A 140 -10.37 2.34 10.30
CA GLY A 140 -9.98 0.95 10.04
C GLY A 140 -10.10 0.05 11.27
N LEU A 141 -9.77 0.54 12.46
CA LEU A 141 -9.97 -0.24 13.71
C LEU A 141 -11.45 -0.47 14.06
N LYS A 142 -12.34 0.41 13.63
CA LYS A 142 -13.78 0.26 13.80
C LYS A 142 -14.36 -0.63 12.70
N LYS A 143 -13.88 -0.47 11.47
CA LYS A 143 -14.39 -1.19 10.29
C LYS A 143 -13.88 -2.63 10.18
N PHE A 144 -12.60 -2.87 10.45
CA PHE A 144 -11.91 -4.14 10.24
C PHE A 144 -11.49 -4.85 11.53
N GLY A 145 -11.62 -4.18 12.69
CA GLY A 145 -11.17 -4.72 13.96
C GLY A 145 -9.70 -5.13 13.93
N GLY A 146 -9.41 -6.39 14.30
CA GLY A 146 -8.05 -6.95 14.30
C GLY A 146 -7.38 -7.00 12.92
N LEU A 147 -8.17 -7.15 11.84
CA LEU A 147 -7.65 -7.22 10.48
C LEU A 147 -7.08 -5.89 9.98
N SER A 148 -7.39 -4.76 10.64
CA SER A 148 -6.87 -3.44 10.27
C SER A 148 -5.34 -3.41 10.19
N LYS A 149 -4.65 -4.11 11.10
CA LYS A 149 -3.18 -4.22 11.08
C LYS A 149 -2.70 -5.03 9.88
N THR A 150 -3.30 -6.19 9.61
CA THR A 150 -3.01 -6.99 8.41
C THR A 150 -3.16 -6.18 7.13
N PHE A 151 -4.27 -5.44 6.97
CA PHE A 151 -4.50 -4.62 5.79
C PHE A 151 -3.53 -3.44 5.69
N ALA A 152 -3.10 -2.87 6.83
CA ALA A 152 -2.05 -1.85 6.84
C ALA A 152 -0.71 -2.40 6.36
N VAL A 153 -0.37 -3.64 6.69
CA VAL A 153 0.83 -4.30 6.13
C VAL A 153 0.68 -4.49 4.63
N LEU A 154 -0.43 -5.08 4.18
CA LEU A 154 -0.69 -5.33 2.75
C LEU A 154 -0.75 -4.06 1.91
N ALA A 155 -1.16 -2.92 2.46
CA ALA A 155 -1.09 -1.62 1.78
C ALA A 155 0.28 -0.95 1.92
N GLY A 156 0.96 -1.19 3.05
CA GLY A 156 2.16 -0.44 3.46
C GLY A 156 3.47 -0.95 2.87
N ILE A 157 3.58 -2.24 2.54
CA ILE A 157 4.83 -2.85 2.07
C ILE A 157 4.92 -3.01 0.56
N ILE A 158 3.85 -2.72 -0.17
CA ILE A 158 3.81 -2.89 -1.63
C ILE A 158 4.81 -1.93 -2.30
N PRO A 159 5.72 -2.43 -3.15
CA PRO A 159 6.67 -1.58 -3.87
C PRO A 159 5.95 -0.64 -4.85
N ASP A 160 6.62 0.46 -5.21
CA ASP A 160 6.12 1.46 -6.18
C ASP A 160 4.68 1.93 -5.93
N SER A 161 4.35 2.05 -4.65
CA SER A 161 3.06 2.53 -4.17
C SER A 161 3.26 3.63 -3.13
N VAL A 162 2.23 4.43 -2.96
CA VAL A 162 2.13 5.41 -1.87
C VAL A 162 1.21 4.82 -0.82
N PHE A 163 1.73 4.56 0.37
CA PHE A 163 0.90 4.17 1.50
C PHE A 163 0.37 5.42 2.21
N MET A 164 -0.92 5.66 2.10
CA MET A 164 -1.60 6.74 2.79
C MET A 164 -2.04 6.28 4.18
N VAL A 165 -1.65 7.06 5.19
CA VAL A 165 -2.05 6.86 6.58
C VAL A 165 -2.85 8.08 7.00
N ASN A 166 -4.12 7.87 7.33
CA ASN A 166 -5.00 8.95 7.76
C ASN A 166 -4.59 9.43 9.16
N GLN A 167 -4.78 10.72 9.44
CA GLN A 167 -4.38 11.31 10.71
C GLN A 167 -5.03 10.58 11.89
N GLY A 168 -4.22 10.03 12.80
CA GLY A 168 -4.68 9.32 13.99
C GLY A 168 -4.88 7.81 13.79
N GLN A 169 -4.81 7.30 12.55
CA GLN A 169 -4.81 5.86 12.24
C GLN A 169 -3.64 5.17 12.96
N GLU A 170 -2.45 5.78 12.91
CA GLU A 170 -1.23 5.31 13.55
C GLU A 170 -1.29 5.37 15.09
N LYS A 171 -2.25 6.12 15.63
CA LYS A 171 -2.51 6.25 17.08
C LYS A 171 -3.69 5.40 17.54
N GLY A 172 -4.37 4.72 16.63
CA GLY A 172 -5.54 3.90 16.91
C GLY A 172 -6.84 4.67 17.18
N SER A 173 -6.99 5.83 16.55
CA SER A 173 -8.23 6.61 16.61
C SER A 173 -9.41 5.83 16.03
N ARG A 174 -10.57 5.93 16.69
CA ARG A 174 -11.80 5.18 16.36
C ARG A 174 -12.95 6.09 15.95
N ILE A 175 -12.83 7.40 16.20
CA ILE A 175 -13.83 8.36 15.78
C ILE A 175 -13.43 8.95 14.42
N ARG A 176 -14.38 8.94 13.49
CA ARG A 176 -14.28 9.65 12.20
C ARG A 176 -15.05 10.96 12.33
N PRO A 177 -14.38 12.11 12.50
CA PRO A 177 -15.08 13.39 12.48
C PRO A 177 -15.57 13.68 11.04
N PRO A 178 -16.73 14.35 10.88
CA PRO A 178 -17.12 14.89 9.60
C PRO A 178 -16.04 15.85 9.07
N MET A 179 -15.76 15.78 7.76
CA MET A 179 -14.73 16.61 7.11
C MET A 179 -14.93 18.11 7.35
N GLN A 180 -16.18 18.55 7.52
CA GLN A 180 -16.55 19.95 7.71
C GLN A 180 -16.09 20.52 9.07
N ILE A 181 -15.63 19.68 10.00
CA ILE A 181 -15.30 20.09 11.37
C ILE A 181 -13.77 20.08 11.56
N GLY A 182 -13.18 21.26 11.77
CA GLY A 182 -11.74 21.41 12.08
C GLY A 182 -11.33 21.03 13.50
N ARG A 183 -12.21 20.38 14.27
CA ARG A 183 -11.98 19.98 15.66
C ARG A 183 -12.13 18.47 15.79
N PHE A 184 -11.07 17.82 16.24
CA PHE A 184 -11.02 16.38 16.45
C PHE A 184 -11.30 16.06 17.92
N PRO A 185 -12.01 14.97 18.23
CA PRO A 185 -12.11 14.48 19.60
C PRO A 185 -10.71 14.08 20.11
N LYS A 186 -10.48 14.29 21.41
CA LYS A 186 -9.26 13.80 22.06
C LYS A 186 -9.42 12.30 22.32
N GLU A 187 -8.73 11.48 21.55
CA GLU A 187 -8.66 10.03 21.77
C GLU A 187 -7.32 9.66 22.43
N ARG A 188 -7.36 8.73 23.38
CA ARG A 188 -6.13 8.19 23.99
C ARG A 188 -5.40 7.35 22.94
N VAL A 189 -4.08 7.54 22.85
CA VAL A 189 -3.23 6.74 21.95
C VAL A 189 -3.25 5.27 22.39
N ASP A 190 -3.56 4.39 21.45
CA ASP A 190 -3.35 2.95 21.59
C ASP A 190 -1.88 2.62 21.36
N SER A 191 -1.17 2.27 22.44
CA SER A 191 0.26 1.97 22.40
C SER A 191 0.59 0.74 21.54
N SER A 192 -0.30 -0.25 21.46
CA SER A 192 -0.11 -1.44 20.63
C SER A 192 -0.18 -1.07 19.14
N VAL A 193 -1.14 -0.23 18.77
CA VAL A 193 -1.28 0.27 17.39
C VAL A 193 -0.11 1.18 17.02
N SER A 194 0.27 2.10 17.91
CA SER A 194 1.40 3.00 17.68
C SER A 194 2.72 2.25 17.50
N LYS A 195 2.99 1.24 18.35
CA LYS A 195 4.17 0.39 18.19
C LYS A 195 4.12 -0.40 16.88
N PHE A 196 2.97 -0.94 16.51
CA PHE A 196 2.79 -1.66 15.24
C PHE A 196 3.11 -0.76 14.03
N TYR A 197 2.52 0.43 13.92
CA TYR A 197 2.77 1.34 12.79
C TYR A 197 4.22 1.81 12.75
N LYS A 198 4.84 2.06 13.91
CA LYS A 198 6.27 2.36 13.98
C LYS A 198 7.10 1.23 13.38
N THR A 199 6.86 -0.02 13.78
CA THR A 199 7.57 -1.19 13.21
C THR A 199 7.31 -1.34 11.72
N LEU A 200 6.07 -1.15 11.26
CA LEU A 200 5.72 -1.19 9.84
C LEU A 200 6.49 -0.11 9.04
N PHE A 201 6.59 1.11 9.56
CA PHE A 201 7.37 2.17 8.91
C PHE A 201 8.87 1.88 8.94
N ASP A 202 9.41 1.37 10.05
CA ASP A 202 10.81 0.98 10.14
C ASP A 202 11.14 -0.14 9.12
N LEU A 203 10.24 -1.12 8.96
CA LEU A 203 10.34 -2.16 7.93
C LEU A 203 10.29 -1.57 6.52
N LYS A 204 9.24 -0.81 6.21
CA LYS A 204 9.04 -0.20 4.89
C LYS A 204 10.24 0.64 4.48
N ASN A 205 10.85 1.39 5.41
CA ASN A 205 11.98 2.27 5.14
C ASN A 205 13.35 1.58 5.21
N SER A 206 13.39 0.27 5.50
CA SER A 206 14.63 -0.49 5.45
C SER A 206 15.13 -0.66 4.01
N ARG A 207 16.46 -0.81 3.86
CA ARG A 207 17.08 -0.99 2.53
C ARG A 207 16.50 -2.19 1.78
N LEU A 208 16.27 -3.30 2.47
CA LEU A 208 15.71 -4.52 1.86
C LEU A 208 14.33 -4.24 1.26
N PHE A 209 13.43 -3.55 1.97
CA PHE A 209 12.07 -3.31 1.50
C PHE A 209 12.00 -2.19 0.45
N GLN A 210 12.93 -1.23 0.47
CA GLN A 210 13.02 -0.13 -0.49
C GLN A 210 13.69 -0.49 -1.82
N GLN A 211 14.68 -1.39 -1.79
CA GLN A 211 15.53 -1.70 -2.94
C GLN A 211 15.46 -3.17 -3.38
N GLY A 212 14.80 -4.01 -2.60
CA GLY A 212 14.70 -5.44 -2.90
C GLY A 212 13.72 -5.76 -4.01
N ASP A 213 13.95 -6.90 -4.64
CA ASP A 213 13.07 -7.47 -5.65
C ASP A 213 11.91 -8.17 -4.94
N TRP A 214 10.68 -7.80 -5.31
CA TRP A 214 9.46 -8.31 -4.69
C TRP A 214 8.76 -9.35 -5.56
N ASP A 215 8.24 -10.42 -4.94
CA ASP A 215 7.27 -11.32 -5.56
C ASP A 215 6.28 -11.86 -4.50
N MET A 216 5.29 -12.62 -4.94
CA MET A 216 4.52 -13.49 -4.06
C MET A 216 5.42 -14.62 -3.56
N ALA A 217 5.46 -14.85 -2.24
CA ALA A 217 6.24 -15.95 -1.69
C ALA A 217 5.63 -17.31 -2.06
N THR A 218 6.48 -18.29 -2.35
CA THR A 218 6.05 -19.69 -2.46
C THR A 218 5.77 -20.23 -1.07
N ILE A 219 4.53 -20.67 -0.82
CA ILE A 219 4.12 -21.28 0.44
C ILE A 219 3.26 -22.53 0.18
N TYR A 220 3.33 -23.48 1.11
CA TYR A 220 2.38 -24.60 1.18
C TYR A 220 1.33 -24.29 2.25
N THR A 221 0.08 -24.20 1.85
CA THR A 221 -1.05 -23.88 2.74
C THR A 221 -2.33 -24.50 2.18
N GLU A 222 -3.17 -25.05 3.06
CA GLU A 222 -4.55 -25.40 2.72
C GLU A 222 -5.51 -24.22 2.97
N ASN A 223 -5.03 -23.17 3.65
CA ASN A 223 -5.84 -22.03 4.02
C ASN A 223 -5.60 -20.84 3.07
N PRO A 224 -6.64 -20.40 2.32
CA PRO A 224 -6.50 -19.30 1.37
C PRO A 224 -6.29 -17.93 2.04
N ASN A 225 -6.49 -17.81 3.36
CA ASN A 225 -6.34 -16.57 4.13
C ASN A 225 -4.89 -16.16 4.40
N ILE A 226 -3.92 -17.04 4.14
CA ILE A 226 -2.51 -16.65 4.24
C ILE A 226 -2.07 -16.03 2.92
N ILE A 227 -1.72 -14.75 2.98
CA ILE A 227 -1.04 -14.04 1.90
C ILE A 227 0.41 -13.84 2.35
N ALA A 228 1.34 -14.27 1.50
CA ALA A 228 2.77 -14.18 1.77
C ALA A 228 3.48 -13.46 0.62
N LEU A 229 4.29 -12.46 0.98
CA LEU A 229 5.11 -11.69 0.05
C LEU A 229 6.59 -11.95 0.35
N GLU A 230 7.39 -12.11 -0.70
CA GLU A 230 8.84 -12.24 -0.60
C GLU A 230 9.49 -10.94 -1.07
N VAL A 231 10.53 -10.52 -0.36
CA VAL A 231 11.46 -9.48 -0.82
C VAL A 231 12.89 -9.97 -0.68
N ARG A 232 13.66 -9.87 -1.75
CA ARG A 232 15.05 -10.33 -1.82
C ARG A 232 15.99 -9.16 -2.06
N SER A 233 17.12 -9.12 -1.36
CA SER A 233 18.11 -8.06 -1.53
C SER A 233 18.70 -8.06 -2.95
N PRO A 234 19.17 -6.91 -3.47
CA PRO A 234 19.79 -6.85 -4.80
C PRO A 234 20.98 -7.81 -5.00
N ASP A 235 21.75 -8.06 -3.94
CA ASP A 235 22.87 -9.01 -3.95
C ASP A 235 22.43 -10.47 -3.75
N LYS A 236 21.12 -10.69 -3.58
CA LYS A 236 20.45 -11.99 -3.38
C LYS A 236 20.94 -12.80 -2.18
N LYS A 237 21.60 -12.16 -1.21
CA LYS A 237 22.09 -12.83 0.00
C LYS A 237 21.06 -12.88 1.12
N ILE A 238 20.20 -11.88 1.22
CA ILE A 238 19.20 -11.76 2.28
C ILE A 238 17.82 -11.80 1.66
N CYS A 239 16.93 -12.57 2.28
CA CYS A 239 15.53 -12.60 1.91
C CYS A 239 14.65 -12.35 3.13
N SER A 240 13.46 -11.79 2.89
CA SER A 240 12.40 -11.68 3.87
C SER A 240 11.08 -12.18 3.29
N VAL A 241 10.34 -12.96 4.07
CA VAL A 241 8.95 -13.35 3.78
C VAL A 241 8.03 -12.70 4.79
N VAL A 242 7.08 -11.89 4.31
CA VAL A 242 6.02 -11.29 5.11
C VAL A 242 4.76 -12.12 4.96
N CYS A 243 4.38 -12.84 6.02
CA CYS A 243 3.16 -13.63 6.08
C CYS A 243 2.08 -12.92 6.88
N VAL A 244 0.89 -12.78 6.29
CA VAL A 244 -0.27 -12.22 6.96
C VAL A 244 -1.44 -13.20 6.94
N ASN A 245 -2.24 -13.19 7.99
CA ASN A 245 -3.54 -13.85 7.99
C ASN A 245 -4.64 -12.79 7.82
N SER A 246 -5.29 -12.82 6.66
CA SER A 246 -6.40 -11.91 6.32
C SER A 246 -7.77 -12.43 6.75
N GLY A 247 -7.86 -13.63 7.32
CA GLY A 247 -9.11 -14.29 7.69
C GLY A 247 -9.46 -14.17 9.17
N ASN A 248 -10.66 -14.63 9.51
CA ASN A 248 -11.20 -14.61 10.88
C ASN A 248 -10.86 -15.86 11.70
N TYR A 249 -10.11 -16.80 11.11
CA TYR A 249 -9.71 -18.05 11.76
C TYR A 249 -8.21 -18.22 11.72
N LYS A 250 -7.69 -19.00 12.65
CA LYS A 250 -6.30 -19.43 12.69
C LYS A 250 -5.92 -20.11 11.37
N ALA A 251 -4.73 -19.81 10.86
CA ALA A 251 -4.22 -20.36 9.61
C ALA A 251 -2.75 -20.75 9.77
N GLN A 252 -2.30 -21.71 8.96
CA GLN A 252 -0.92 -22.18 8.97
C GLN A 252 -0.39 -22.38 7.55
N CYS A 253 0.91 -22.17 7.37
CA CYS A 253 1.60 -22.46 6.13
C CYS A 253 3.03 -22.94 6.41
N SER A 254 3.67 -23.49 5.38
CA SER A 254 5.11 -23.76 5.37
C SER A 254 5.78 -22.95 4.27
N VAL A 255 6.94 -22.38 4.57
CA VAL A 255 7.81 -21.70 3.59
C VAL A 255 8.92 -22.68 3.18
N PRO A 256 8.79 -23.40 2.05
CA PRO A 256 9.67 -24.53 1.69
C PRO A 256 11.14 -24.12 1.53
N GLU A 257 11.41 -22.87 1.14
CA GLU A 257 12.77 -22.40 0.91
C GLU A 257 13.61 -22.32 2.20
N ILE A 258 12.98 -22.18 3.37
CA ILE A 258 13.66 -21.95 4.65
C ILE A 258 13.88 -23.29 5.36
N THR A 259 14.88 -24.03 4.89
CA THR A 259 15.30 -25.34 5.42
C THR A 259 16.19 -25.19 6.67
N ALA A 260 16.51 -26.31 7.33
CA ALA A 260 17.27 -26.34 8.60
C ALA A 260 18.70 -25.77 8.50
N ASN A 261 19.30 -25.76 7.30
CA ASN A 261 20.63 -25.21 7.04
C ASN A 261 20.63 -23.68 6.80
N LYS A 262 19.47 -23.02 6.81
CA LYS A 262 19.38 -21.57 6.68
C LYS A 262 19.17 -20.93 8.04
N ASP A 263 20.04 -19.99 8.38
CA ASP A 263 19.78 -19.11 9.52
C ASP A 263 18.52 -18.28 9.23
N ALA A 264 17.60 -18.23 10.19
CA ALA A 264 16.32 -17.58 10.06
C ALA A 264 15.89 -16.94 11.37
N SER A 265 15.35 -15.73 11.27
CA SER A 265 14.79 -15.00 12.39
C SER A 265 13.36 -14.60 12.08
N VAL A 266 12.47 -14.79 13.06
CA VAL A 266 11.05 -14.46 12.94
C VAL A 266 10.73 -13.33 13.90
N ILE A 267 10.04 -12.31 13.39
CA ILE A 267 9.42 -11.29 14.22
C ILE A 267 7.91 -11.29 13.99
N SER A 268 7.13 -10.99 15.03
CA SER A 268 5.71 -10.68 14.89
C SER A 268 5.50 -9.18 15.02
N LEU A 269 4.72 -8.61 14.10
CA LEU A 269 4.37 -7.18 14.14
C LEU A 269 3.18 -6.94 15.07
N THR A 270 2.38 -7.99 15.29
CA THR A 270 1.08 -7.93 15.98
C THR A 270 1.11 -8.55 17.36
N ASP A 271 2.05 -9.47 17.62
CA ASP A 271 2.29 -10.13 18.91
C ASP A 271 3.74 -9.83 19.36
N PRO A 272 3.96 -9.29 20.57
CA PRO A 272 5.31 -8.99 21.05
C PRO A 272 6.10 -10.22 21.55
N SER A 273 5.52 -11.42 21.50
CA SER A 273 6.18 -12.64 21.96
C SER A 273 7.38 -13.02 21.09
N ASN A 274 8.40 -13.59 21.75
CA ASN A 274 9.54 -14.15 21.04
C ASN A 274 9.11 -15.45 20.35
N ILE A 275 9.15 -15.47 19.03
CA ILE A 275 8.86 -16.66 18.25
C ILE A 275 10.13 -17.49 18.16
N LYS A 276 10.09 -18.70 18.71
CA LYS A 276 11.16 -19.69 18.51
C LYS A 276 10.98 -20.34 17.15
N VAL A 277 12.04 -20.30 16.35
CA VAL A 277 12.05 -20.89 15.02
C VAL A 277 12.34 -22.40 15.17
N ASP A 278 11.50 -23.25 14.58
CA ASP A 278 11.72 -24.71 14.59
C ASP A 278 13.08 -25.06 13.95
N ALA A 279 13.77 -26.07 14.48
CA ALA A 279 15.07 -26.53 14.00
C ALA A 279 14.94 -27.62 12.92
N ILE A 280 13.84 -28.40 12.91
CA ILE A 280 13.75 -29.62 12.08
C ILE A 280 13.46 -29.28 10.61
N ARG A 281 12.56 -28.32 10.32
CA ARG A 281 12.28 -27.69 9.00
C ARG A 281 12.38 -28.61 7.76
N GLN A 282 11.97 -29.87 7.86
CA GLN A 282 12.07 -30.85 6.76
C GLN A 282 11.20 -30.46 5.55
N GLN A 283 10.08 -29.77 5.79
CA GLN A 283 9.17 -29.25 4.75
C GLN A 283 9.25 -27.71 4.64
N GLY A 284 10.38 -27.13 5.07
CA GLY A 284 10.55 -25.69 5.23
C GLY A 284 10.08 -25.18 6.59
N LEU A 285 10.07 -23.85 6.74
CA LEU A 285 9.70 -23.20 7.99
C LEU A 285 8.17 -23.19 8.16
N PHE A 286 7.68 -23.83 9.23
CA PHE A 286 6.29 -23.76 9.63
C PHE A 286 5.95 -22.40 10.26
N ILE A 287 4.84 -21.82 9.84
CA ILE A 287 4.31 -20.54 10.31
C ILE A 287 2.84 -20.72 10.65
N GLU A 288 2.46 -20.27 11.84
CA GLU A 288 1.09 -20.28 12.35
C GLU A 288 0.67 -18.86 12.71
N LEU A 289 -0.50 -18.44 12.25
CA LEU A 289 -1.02 -17.09 12.41
C LEU A 289 -2.45 -17.11 12.94
N LYS A 290 -2.67 -16.41 14.05
CA LYS A 290 -4.02 -16.04 14.54
C LYS A 290 -4.70 -15.08 13.55
N PRO A 291 -6.03 -14.88 13.66
CA PRO A 291 -6.74 -13.88 12.86
C PRO A 291 -6.10 -12.49 12.98
N GLY A 292 -5.78 -11.85 11.85
CA GLY A 292 -5.17 -10.52 11.83
C GLY A 292 -3.70 -10.46 12.25
N GLU A 293 -3.03 -11.61 12.36
CA GLU A 293 -1.63 -11.68 12.75
C GLU A 293 -0.68 -11.52 11.55
N VAL A 294 0.47 -10.90 11.81
CA VAL A 294 1.52 -10.70 10.82
C VAL A 294 2.87 -11.12 11.39
N GLN A 295 3.54 -12.03 10.68
CA GLN A 295 4.91 -12.43 10.95
C GLN A 295 5.81 -12.11 9.77
N VAL A 296 7.03 -11.66 10.06
CA VAL A 296 8.07 -11.40 9.06
C VAL A 296 9.25 -12.29 9.39
N VAL A 297 9.65 -13.09 8.41
CA VAL A 297 10.77 -14.01 8.51
C VAL A 297 11.91 -13.47 7.68
N PHE A 298 13.06 -13.23 8.29
CA PHE A 298 14.29 -12.95 7.56
C PHE A 298 15.14 -14.20 7.52
N PHE A 299 15.83 -14.47 6.41
CA PHE A 299 16.77 -15.58 6.30
C PHE A 299 17.91 -15.27 5.33
N SER A 300 19.06 -15.92 5.56
CA SER A 300 20.16 -15.92 4.60
C SER A 300 19.96 -16.98 3.53
N VAL A 301 20.23 -16.62 2.28
CA VAL A 301 20.12 -17.51 1.13
C VAL A 301 21.29 -18.49 1.10
N ASP A 302 22.47 -18.07 1.54
CA ASP A 302 23.69 -18.90 1.59
C ASP A 302 23.88 -19.64 2.92
N GLY A 303 22.92 -19.51 3.84
CA GLY A 303 22.92 -20.17 5.15
C GLY A 303 23.84 -19.55 6.20
N LYS A 304 24.52 -18.45 5.89
CA LYS A 304 25.35 -17.73 6.88
C LYS A 304 24.52 -16.99 7.92
N GLU A 305 25.07 -16.87 9.12
CA GLU A 305 24.50 -16.06 10.19
C GLU A 305 24.39 -14.60 9.75
N PHE A 306 23.24 -13.98 10.00
CA PHE A 306 23.03 -12.56 9.70
C PHE A 306 22.19 -11.89 10.79
N LYS A 307 22.41 -10.58 11.00
CA LYS A 307 21.56 -9.79 11.90
C LYS A 307 20.35 -9.28 11.14
N ALA A 308 19.16 -9.65 11.60
CA ALA A 308 17.92 -9.10 11.07
C ALA A 308 17.96 -7.56 11.07
N PRO A 309 17.55 -6.90 9.97
CA PRO A 309 17.76 -5.46 9.78
C PRO A 309 16.90 -4.54 10.65
N ILE A 310 16.28 -5.06 11.71
CA ILE A 310 15.34 -4.33 12.58
C ILE A 310 16.01 -3.97 13.92
N SER A 311 17.31 -4.27 14.10
CA SER A 311 18.00 -3.94 15.34
C SER A 311 18.28 -2.42 15.48
N LYS A 312 17.28 -1.66 15.96
CA LYS A 312 17.34 -0.33 16.64
C LYS A 312 18.28 0.77 16.13
N ARG A 313 18.98 0.61 15.00
CA ARG A 313 19.95 1.57 14.47
C ARG A 313 19.60 1.81 13.01
N ARG A 314 19.27 3.07 12.71
CA ARG A 314 18.95 3.59 11.37
C ARG A 314 20.04 3.37 10.31
N ASN A 315 21.21 2.86 10.68
CA ASN A 315 22.35 2.66 9.80
C ASN A 315 22.94 1.25 10.01
N LEU A 316 22.49 0.26 9.24
CA LEU A 316 23.18 -1.02 9.13
C LEU A 316 23.06 -1.56 7.70
N PHE A 317 23.71 -0.91 6.74
CA PHE A 317 24.10 -1.53 5.46
C PHE A 317 25.27 -0.76 4.82
N SER A 318 26.50 -1.02 5.26
CA SER A 318 27.67 -0.90 4.38
C SER A 318 27.87 -2.25 3.72
N PHE A 319 27.75 -2.30 2.39
CA PHE A 319 28.28 -3.43 1.63
C PHE A 319 29.81 -3.24 1.59
N ASN A 320 30.54 -4.11 2.28
CA ASN A 320 31.87 -4.48 1.79
C ASN A 320 31.68 -5.65 0.84
#